data_AF-A0A930ERN9-F1
#
_entry.id   AF-A0A930ERN9-F1
#
_cell.length_a   1.000
_cell.length_b   1.000
_cell.length_c   1.000
_cell.angle_alpha   90.00
_cell.angle_beta   90.00
_cell.angle_gamma   90.00
#
_symmetry.space_group_name_H-M   'P 1'
#
loop_
_entity.id
_entity.type
_entity.pdbx_description
1 polymer ?
#
loop_
_entity_poly.entity_id
_entity_poly.type
_entity_poly.pdbx_seq_one_letter_code
_entity_poly.pdbx_strand_id
1 'polypeptide(L)'
;MDIFALLFILLRPFYLRTSGQIQPSDGLLMVYFFSVVYKDICSRKLLLNLKKNMLFYIFIILAISINCIYLYYIPDKRFIVSSLYLVYIGVVVYSFDSGIGRPLIDKVRYVLYINILIQFVIYFTGYGKIYYESWEVGATRYMGTFTDPNQFGFCIFITLVYAYLTKNQKIDQILFPVASFAGIYLTIQSKSLSAILGLLTLYLLIAIRFIVSKCKVNKLLVVGSLLIIGLTASHYLIPSKDFDLSQVEYTIVNRARYKIYNIIYADGLRDILRERAAEKVINYPEYFIYGAGEGFYERYYPEPINEIHSSFINLFFSYGLIPFSILLLWFKKRLERLDGTSRICLITIMVESTFLVNYRQALFWLAWITIFYLNEKHANSIYSETSQT
;
A
#
# COMPACT_ATOMS: atom_id res chain seq x y z
N MET A 1 3.80 5.80 25.62
CA MET A 1 3.15 4.88 24.66
C MET A 1 3.43 5.32 23.23
N ASP A 2 2.96 6.50 22.81
CA ASP A 2 3.09 7.03 21.45
C ASP A 2 4.50 7.00 20.85
N ILE A 3 5.53 7.21 21.67
CA ILE A 3 6.92 7.18 21.20
C ILE A 3 7.30 5.85 20.54
N PHE A 4 6.77 4.72 21.01
CA PHE A 4 7.03 3.43 20.42
C PHE A 4 6.39 3.28 19.03
N ALA A 5 5.18 3.83 18.82
CA ALA A 5 4.55 3.88 17.50
C ALA A 5 5.33 4.81 16.55
N LEU A 6 5.81 5.95 17.04
CA LEU A 6 6.60 6.89 16.24
C LEU A 6 7.94 6.27 15.82
N LEU A 7 8.65 5.63 16.76
CA LEU A 7 9.89 4.93 16.46
C LEU A 7 9.66 3.73 15.53
N PHE A 8 8.55 3.00 15.68
CA PHE A 8 8.17 1.95 14.74
C PHE A 8 8.03 2.50 13.32
N ILE A 9 7.26 3.57 13.12
CA ILE A 9 7.04 4.18 11.79
C ILE A 9 8.33 4.77 11.23
N LEU A 10 9.18 5.36 12.07
CA LEU A 10 10.49 5.90 11.68
C LEU A 10 11.46 4.80 11.24
N LEU A 11 11.49 3.68 11.96
CA LEU A 11 12.45 2.61 11.72
C LEU A 11 11.94 1.54 10.73
N ARG A 12 10.65 1.57 10.36
CA ARG A 12 10.07 0.60 9.43
C ARG A 12 10.79 0.52 8.07
N PRO A 13 11.26 1.63 7.48
CA PRO A 13 11.96 1.55 6.20
C PRO A 13 13.32 0.82 6.24
N PHE A 14 13.93 0.65 7.41
CA PHE A 14 15.28 0.11 7.54
C PHE A 14 15.26 -1.42 7.61
N TYR A 15 15.54 -2.09 6.49
CA TYR A 15 15.59 -3.55 6.44
C TYR A 15 16.99 -4.02 6.80
N LEU A 16 17.14 -4.49 8.04
CA LEU A 16 18.36 -5.17 8.50
C LEU A 16 18.33 -6.66 8.18
N ARG A 17 17.13 -7.23 7.98
CA ARG A 17 16.92 -8.62 7.58
C ARG A 17 16.22 -8.69 6.21
N THR A 18 16.22 -9.86 5.60
CA THR A 18 15.55 -10.07 4.30
C THR A 18 14.06 -9.76 4.39
N SER A 19 13.46 -9.43 3.24
CA SER A 19 12.01 -9.28 3.18
C SER A 19 11.30 -10.53 3.66
N GLY A 20 10.17 -10.34 4.31
CA GLY A 20 9.40 -11.44 4.88
C GLY A 20 9.89 -11.94 6.25
N GLN A 21 10.87 -11.27 6.87
CA GLN A 21 11.34 -11.57 8.22
C GLN A 21 10.98 -10.43 9.20
N ILE A 22 10.93 -10.79 10.49
CA ILE A 22 10.73 -9.84 11.59
C ILE A 22 11.89 -8.84 11.61
N GLN A 23 11.56 -7.55 11.46
CA GLN A 23 12.50 -6.44 11.52
C GLN A 23 12.60 -5.89 12.95
N PRO A 24 13.68 -5.18 13.32
CA PRO A 24 13.81 -4.58 14.66
C PRO A 24 12.66 -3.63 15.02
N SER A 25 12.12 -2.92 14.02
CA SER A 25 10.97 -2.04 14.19
C SER A 25 9.72 -2.80 14.67
N ASP A 26 9.55 -4.07 14.29
CA ASP A 26 8.42 -4.89 14.72
C ASP A 26 8.44 -5.17 16.23
N GLY A 27 9.63 -5.18 16.86
CA GLY A 27 9.75 -5.24 18.32
C GLY A 27 9.16 -4.00 19.01
N LEU A 28 9.38 -2.80 18.46
CA LEU A 28 8.79 -1.56 18.96
C LEU A 28 7.27 -1.55 18.79
N LEU A 29 6.76 -2.11 17.70
CA LEU A 29 5.33 -2.32 17.52
C LEU A 29 4.75 -3.24 18.61
N MET A 30 5.45 -4.32 19.00
CA MET A 30 4.98 -5.20 20.08
C MET A 30 4.93 -4.48 21.42
N VAL A 31 5.96 -3.70 21.76
CA VAL A 31 5.95 -2.88 22.99
C VAL A 31 4.79 -1.87 22.96
N TYR A 32 4.56 -1.23 21.82
CA TYR A 32 3.41 -0.34 21.63
C TYR A 32 2.08 -1.07 21.80
N PHE A 33 1.91 -2.24 21.17
CA PHE A 33 0.71 -3.06 21.28
C PHE A 33 0.40 -3.45 22.72
N PHE A 34 1.35 -4.02 23.45
CA PHE A 34 1.13 -4.41 24.86
C PHE A 34 0.83 -3.20 25.73
N SER A 35 1.46 -2.05 25.47
CA SER A 35 1.16 -0.80 26.18
C SER A 35 -0.29 -0.32 25.94
N VAL A 36 -0.77 -0.43 24.69
CA VAL A 36 -2.16 -0.09 24.32
C VAL A 36 -3.14 -1.06 24.98
N VAL A 37 -2.89 -2.37 24.91
CA VAL A 37 -3.74 -3.39 25.54
C VAL A 37 -3.81 -3.17 27.04
N TYR A 38 -2.69 -2.93 27.71
CA TYR A 38 -2.65 -2.65 29.15
C TYR A 38 -3.49 -1.42 29.51
N LYS A 39 -3.30 -0.31 28.78
CA LYS A 39 -4.11 0.91 28.94
C LYS A 39 -5.61 0.62 28.77
N ASP A 40 -5.98 -0.18 27.78
CA ASP A 40 -7.37 -0.52 27.49
C ASP A 40 -7.99 -1.44 28.55
N ILE A 41 -7.20 -2.34 29.16
CA ILE A 41 -7.62 -3.16 30.30
C ILE A 41 -7.86 -2.26 31.52
N CYS A 42 -6.88 -1.42 31.89
CA CYS A 42 -7.00 -0.50 33.02
C CYS A 42 -8.18 0.46 32.88
N SER A 43 -8.48 0.90 31.66
CA SER A 43 -9.61 1.79 31.37
C SER A 43 -10.93 1.06 31.03
N ARG A 44 -10.96 -0.27 31.10
CA ARG A 44 -12.12 -1.13 30.76
C ARG A 44 -12.67 -0.91 29.34
N LYS A 45 -11.83 -0.51 28.39
CA LYS A 45 -12.18 -0.25 26.98
C LYS A 45 -11.80 -1.38 26.01
N LEU A 46 -11.08 -2.40 26.47
CA LEU A 46 -10.63 -3.53 25.65
C LEU A 46 -11.76 -4.12 24.78
N LEU A 47 -12.89 -4.51 25.41
CA LEU A 47 -14.01 -5.12 24.70
C LEU A 47 -14.66 -4.16 23.69
N LEU A 48 -14.74 -2.87 24.03
CA LEU A 48 -15.30 -1.84 23.14
C LEU A 48 -14.42 -1.69 21.88
N ASN A 49 -13.10 -1.62 22.06
CA ASN A 49 -12.14 -1.48 20.98
C ASN A 49 -12.08 -2.75 20.10
N LEU A 50 -12.21 -3.94 20.69
CA LEU A 50 -12.34 -5.18 19.92
C LEU A 50 -13.64 -5.21 19.10
N LYS A 51 -14.76 -4.79 19.69
CA LYS A 51 -16.06 -4.70 18.99
C LYS A 51 -16.02 -3.72 17.81
N LYS A 52 -15.25 -2.63 17.93
CA LYS A 52 -15.06 -1.64 16.86
C LYS A 52 -14.54 -2.27 15.55
N ASN A 53 -13.62 -3.23 15.65
CA ASN A 53 -13.02 -3.93 14.51
C ASN A 53 -13.41 -5.42 14.42
N MET A 54 -14.55 -5.80 15.00
CA MET A 54 -14.97 -7.20 15.10
C MET A 54 -15.06 -7.91 13.73
N LEU A 55 -15.60 -7.24 12.71
CA LEU A 55 -15.67 -7.81 11.35
C LEU A 55 -14.26 -8.13 10.80
N PHE A 56 -13.28 -7.26 11.06
CA PHE A 56 -11.90 -7.50 10.64
C PHE A 56 -11.28 -8.71 11.34
N TYR A 57 -11.53 -8.88 12.64
CA TYR A 57 -11.04 -10.05 13.38
C TYR A 57 -11.74 -11.34 12.95
N ILE A 58 -13.04 -11.29 12.63
CA ILE A 58 -13.73 -12.44 12.03
C ILE A 58 -13.09 -12.82 10.70
N PHE A 59 -12.81 -11.84 9.83
CA PHE A 59 -12.07 -12.09 8.58
C PHE A 59 -10.74 -12.80 8.85
N ILE A 60 -9.92 -12.31 9.78
CA ILE A 60 -8.63 -12.94 10.13
C ILE A 60 -8.83 -14.39 10.60
N ILE A 61 -9.78 -14.65 11.49
CA ILE A 61 -10.04 -16.00 12.01
C ILE A 61 -10.43 -16.94 10.87
N LEU A 62 -11.35 -16.53 10.00
CA LEU A 62 -11.77 -17.37 8.87
C LEU A 62 -10.64 -17.60 7.86
N ALA A 63 -9.84 -16.57 7.57
CA ALA A 63 -8.68 -16.68 6.69
C ALA A 63 -7.62 -17.65 7.24
N ILE A 64 -7.34 -17.59 8.55
CA ILE A 64 -6.46 -18.54 9.24
C ILE A 64 -7.04 -19.95 9.20
N SER A 65 -8.35 -20.11 9.40
CA SER A 65 -9.02 -21.42 9.31
C SER A 65 -8.83 -22.05 7.93
N ILE A 66 -8.92 -21.28 6.84
CA ILE A 66 -8.64 -21.78 5.49
C ILE A 66 -7.20 -22.26 5.38
N ASN A 67 -6.22 -21.47 5.84
CA ASN A 67 -4.82 -21.90 5.85
C ASN A 67 -4.60 -23.15 6.70
N CYS A 68 -5.30 -23.32 7.82
CA CYS A 68 -5.24 -24.53 8.66
C CYS A 68 -5.82 -25.75 7.95
N ILE A 69 -6.91 -25.60 7.18
CA ILE A 69 -7.47 -26.67 6.34
C ILE A 69 -6.43 -27.10 5.31
N TYR A 70 -5.80 -26.16 4.61
CA TYR A 70 -4.75 -26.48 3.65
C TYR A 70 -3.51 -27.08 4.29
N LEU A 71 -3.12 -26.63 5.48
CA LEU A 71 -2.00 -27.20 6.25
C LEU A 71 -2.26 -28.67 6.61
N TYR A 72 -3.52 -29.04 6.89
CA TYR A 72 -3.90 -30.43 7.16
C TYR A 72 -3.73 -31.33 5.92
N TYR A 73 -4.17 -30.86 4.75
CA TYR A 73 -4.05 -31.63 3.50
C TYR A 73 -2.65 -31.59 2.89
N ILE A 74 -1.95 -30.47 3.04
CA ILE A 74 -0.63 -30.21 2.49
C ILE A 74 0.26 -29.66 3.62
N PRO A 75 1.03 -30.53 4.31
CA PRO A 75 1.83 -30.16 5.49
C PRO A 75 3.04 -29.24 5.20
N ASP A 76 2.79 -28.03 4.71
CA ASP A 76 3.82 -27.02 4.41
C ASP A 76 3.75 -25.83 5.39
N LYS A 77 4.90 -25.48 5.97
CA LYS A 77 5.02 -24.43 7.00
C LYS A 77 4.68 -23.02 6.47
N ARG A 78 4.66 -22.79 5.16
CA ARG A 78 4.33 -21.47 4.59
C ARG A 78 2.89 -21.06 4.86
N PHE A 79 1.96 -22.01 4.99
CA PHE A 79 0.59 -21.70 5.44
C PHE A 79 0.58 -21.11 6.85
N ILE A 80 1.46 -21.60 7.73
CA ILE A 80 1.63 -21.05 9.10
C ILE A 80 2.20 -19.64 9.02
N VAL A 81 3.24 -19.43 8.22
CA VAL A 81 3.87 -18.11 8.04
C VAL A 81 2.86 -17.10 7.51
N SER A 82 2.04 -17.46 6.52
CA SER A 82 0.97 -16.60 6.00
C SER A 82 -0.09 -16.28 7.04
N SER A 83 -0.49 -17.25 7.87
CA SER A 83 -1.39 -17.01 9.01
C SER A 83 -0.78 -16.07 10.06
N LEU A 84 0.51 -16.19 10.35
CA LEU A 84 1.22 -15.27 11.26
C LEU A 84 1.25 -13.84 10.72
N TYR A 85 1.33 -13.64 9.40
CA TYR A 85 1.17 -12.31 8.80
C TYR A 85 -0.20 -11.71 9.08
N LEU A 86 -1.28 -12.48 8.97
CA LEU A 86 -2.62 -12.00 9.29
C LEU A 86 -2.73 -11.60 10.76
N VAL A 87 -2.14 -12.37 11.67
CA VAL A 87 -2.08 -12.03 13.11
C VAL A 87 -1.30 -10.73 13.32
N TYR A 88 -0.14 -10.59 12.67
CA TYR A 88 0.66 -9.36 12.74
C TYR A 88 -0.14 -8.14 12.27
N ILE A 89 -0.90 -8.24 11.18
CA ILE A 89 -1.79 -7.17 10.74
C ILE A 89 -2.90 -6.90 11.77
N GLY A 90 -3.47 -7.95 12.39
CA GLY A 90 -4.41 -7.82 13.51
C GLY A 90 -3.86 -6.97 14.65
N VAL A 91 -2.58 -7.18 15.00
CA VAL A 91 -1.86 -6.39 16.02
C VAL A 91 -1.65 -4.95 15.58
N VAL A 92 -1.26 -4.71 14.32
CA VAL A 92 -1.11 -3.36 13.75
C VAL A 92 -2.45 -2.60 13.83
N VAL A 93 -3.52 -3.21 13.33
CA VAL A 93 -4.86 -2.60 13.30
C VAL A 93 -5.36 -2.32 14.71
N TYR A 94 -5.28 -3.28 15.64
CA TYR A 94 -5.73 -3.09 17.01
C TYR A 94 -4.96 -1.96 17.70
N SER A 95 -3.63 -2.06 17.73
CA SER A 95 -2.78 -1.13 18.47
C SER A 95 -2.92 0.29 17.97
N PHE A 96 -2.99 0.48 16.65
CA PHE A 96 -3.12 1.80 16.08
C PHE A 96 -4.55 2.34 16.21
N ASP A 97 -5.60 1.59 15.86
CA ASP A 97 -6.98 2.12 15.92
C ASP A 97 -7.47 2.37 17.36
N SER A 98 -6.95 1.65 18.37
CA SER A 98 -7.20 1.95 19.78
C SER A 98 -6.35 3.12 20.30
N GLY A 99 -5.08 3.18 19.89
CA GLY A 99 -4.14 4.21 20.35
C GLY A 99 -4.22 5.55 19.60
N ILE A 100 -4.89 5.60 18.45
CA ILE A 100 -4.90 6.77 17.57
C ILE A 100 -5.61 7.97 18.20
N GLY A 101 -4.99 9.14 18.06
CA GLY A 101 -5.52 10.42 18.51
C GLY A 101 -4.95 11.56 17.67
N ARG A 102 -5.54 12.76 17.76
CA ARG A 102 -5.02 13.94 17.04
C ARG A 102 -3.55 14.23 17.37
N PRO A 103 -3.11 14.21 18.66
CA PRO A 103 -1.70 14.43 18.99
C PRO A 103 -0.74 13.39 18.40
N LEU A 104 -1.17 12.13 18.29
CA LEU A 104 -0.36 11.08 17.67
C LEU A 104 -0.24 11.32 16.16
N ILE A 105 -1.35 11.62 15.48
CA ILE A 105 -1.35 11.93 14.03
C ILE A 105 -0.44 13.12 13.72
N ASP A 106 -0.48 14.17 14.54
CA ASP A 106 0.39 15.34 14.38
C ASP A 106 1.87 14.99 14.46
N LYS A 107 2.25 14.09 15.37
CA LYS A 107 3.64 13.61 15.48
C LYS A 107 4.01 12.66 14.34
N VAL A 108 3.10 11.76 13.95
CA VAL A 108 3.29 10.84 12.82
C VAL A 108 3.59 11.63 11.55
N ARG A 109 2.88 12.73 11.29
CA ARG A 109 3.14 13.62 10.15
C ARG A 109 4.61 14.03 10.03
N TYR A 110 5.22 14.49 11.12
CA TYR A 110 6.64 14.87 11.11
C TYR A 110 7.56 13.67 10.89
N VAL A 111 7.25 12.52 11.49
CA VAL A 111 7.99 11.28 11.26
C VAL A 111 7.95 10.87 9.79
N LEU A 112 6.83 11.07 9.08
CA LEU A 112 6.72 10.80 7.65
C LEU A 112 7.64 11.70 6.82
N TYR A 113 7.72 13.00 7.12
CA TYR A 113 8.67 13.90 6.43
C TYR A 113 10.12 13.54 6.72
N ILE A 114 10.43 13.22 7.98
CA ILE A 114 11.76 12.77 8.41
C ILE A 114 12.14 11.48 7.68
N ASN A 115 11.21 10.54 7.53
CA ASN A 115 11.43 9.30 6.77
C ASN A 115 11.87 9.58 5.33
N ILE A 116 11.16 10.46 4.60
CA ILE A 116 11.54 10.84 3.24
C ILE A 116 12.91 11.52 3.22
N LEU A 117 13.16 12.45 4.15
CA LEU A 117 14.44 13.15 4.25
C LEU A 117 15.60 12.17 4.48
N ILE A 118 15.46 11.22 5.41
CA ILE A 118 16.51 10.24 5.69
C ILE A 118 16.77 9.37 4.45
N GLN A 119 15.74 8.86 3.78
CA GLN A 119 15.93 8.05 2.56
C GLN A 119 16.58 8.87 1.43
N PHE A 120 16.29 10.17 1.35
CA PHE A 120 16.92 11.08 0.40
C PHE A 120 18.40 11.29 0.72
N VAL A 121 18.75 11.50 1.99
CA VAL A 121 20.16 11.60 2.43
C VAL A 121 20.91 10.29 2.18
N ILE A 122 20.31 9.13 2.45
CA ILE A 122 20.91 7.83 2.18
C ILE A 122 21.22 7.65 0.68
N TYR A 123 20.36 8.17 -0.18
CA TYR A 123 20.61 8.16 -1.62
C TYR A 123 21.85 9.00 -1.98
N PHE A 124 21.92 10.26 -1.55
CA PHE A 124 23.04 11.15 -1.90
C PHE A 124 24.38 10.78 -1.28
N THR A 125 24.35 10.10 -0.14
CA THR A 125 25.56 9.59 0.51
C THR A 125 26.09 8.30 -0.12
N GLY A 126 25.34 7.68 -1.03
CA GLY A 126 25.74 6.45 -1.71
C GLY A 126 25.61 5.18 -0.86
N TYR A 127 25.05 5.27 0.36
CA TYR A 127 24.86 4.11 1.25
C TYR A 127 23.62 3.27 0.94
N GLY A 128 22.73 3.76 0.06
CA GLY A 128 21.56 3.00 -0.36
C GLY A 128 21.92 1.85 -1.28
N LYS A 129 21.24 0.71 -1.11
CA LYS A 129 21.44 -0.50 -1.90
C LYS A 129 20.88 -0.35 -3.31
N ILE A 130 21.53 -1.03 -4.25
CA ILE A 130 21.13 -1.12 -5.66
C ILE A 130 20.78 -2.57 -5.97
N TYR A 131 19.62 -2.76 -6.59
CA TYR A 131 19.18 -4.03 -7.14
C TYR A 131 19.61 -4.16 -8.59
N TYR A 132 20.16 -5.30 -8.97
CA TYR A 132 20.59 -5.60 -10.34
C TYR A 132 19.58 -6.58 -10.94
N GLU A 133 18.91 -6.19 -12.02
CA GLU A 133 17.97 -7.07 -12.72
C GLU A 133 18.77 -8.21 -13.39
N SER A 134 18.31 -9.45 -13.22
CA SER A 134 19.07 -10.64 -13.59
C SER A 134 19.15 -10.89 -15.10
N TRP A 135 18.31 -10.22 -15.88
CA TRP A 135 18.15 -10.44 -17.31
C TRP A 135 18.92 -9.45 -18.19
N GLU A 136 19.55 -8.41 -17.62
CA GLU A 136 20.23 -7.37 -18.42
C GLU A 136 21.43 -6.74 -17.68
N VAL A 137 22.56 -6.60 -18.38
CA VAL A 137 23.78 -6.02 -17.80
C VAL A 137 23.61 -4.51 -17.64
N GLY A 138 23.77 -4.00 -16.42
CA GLY A 138 23.62 -2.57 -16.12
C GLY A 138 22.19 -2.11 -15.81
N ALA A 139 21.19 -3.00 -15.91
CA ALA A 139 19.83 -2.71 -15.48
C ALA A 139 19.74 -2.65 -13.94
N THR A 140 19.91 -1.44 -13.40
CA THR A 140 19.96 -1.18 -11.97
C THR A 140 18.71 -0.49 -11.45
N ARG A 141 18.33 -0.75 -10.19
CA ARG A 141 17.20 -0.11 -9.51
C ARG A 141 17.57 0.24 -8.10
N TYR A 142 17.31 1.48 -7.70
CA TYR A 142 17.59 1.88 -6.32
C TYR A 142 16.55 1.28 -5.36
N MET A 143 17.01 0.63 -4.29
CA MET A 143 16.14 0.08 -3.25
C MET A 143 16.42 0.65 -1.87
N GLY A 144 17.34 1.62 -1.76
CA GLY A 144 17.65 2.30 -0.51
C GLY A 144 18.01 1.32 0.60
N THR A 145 17.25 1.32 1.68
CA THR A 145 17.49 0.42 2.82
C THR A 145 16.73 -0.90 2.73
N PHE A 146 15.92 -1.11 1.68
CA PHE A 146 15.10 -2.30 1.45
C PHE A 146 15.89 -3.39 0.73
N THR A 147 15.25 -4.55 0.55
CA THR A 147 15.76 -5.68 -0.23
C THR A 147 15.07 -5.84 -1.58
N ASP A 148 14.04 -5.03 -1.84
CA ASP A 148 13.31 -5.03 -3.10
C ASP A 148 12.95 -3.57 -3.50
N PRO A 149 13.19 -3.17 -4.76
CA PRO A 149 12.90 -1.82 -5.23
C PRO A 149 11.40 -1.49 -5.30
N ASN A 150 10.49 -2.47 -5.43
CA ASN A 150 9.06 -2.19 -5.36
C ASN A 150 8.61 -1.92 -3.92
N GLN A 151 9.19 -2.59 -2.92
CA GLN A 151 8.95 -2.32 -1.51
C GLN A 151 9.43 -0.92 -1.11
N PHE A 152 10.61 -0.51 -1.60
CA PHE A 152 11.09 0.85 -1.43
C PHE A 152 10.15 1.87 -2.10
N GLY A 153 9.79 1.64 -3.37
CA GLY A 153 8.85 2.49 -4.10
C GLY A 153 7.50 2.63 -3.39
N PHE A 154 6.92 1.52 -2.93
CA PHE A 154 5.68 1.50 -2.15
C PHE A 154 5.83 2.30 -0.84
N CYS A 155 6.94 2.13 -0.12
CA CYS A 155 7.17 2.85 1.14
C CYS A 155 7.19 4.36 0.93
N ILE A 156 7.89 4.84 -0.09
CA ILE A 156 7.93 6.27 -0.44
C ILE A 156 6.54 6.77 -0.85
N PHE A 157 5.85 6.01 -1.71
CA PHE A 157 4.49 6.29 -2.14
C PHE A 157 3.51 6.42 -0.97
N ILE A 158 3.39 5.40 -0.12
CA ILE A 158 2.43 5.40 0.98
C ILE A 158 2.77 6.47 2.02
N THR A 159 4.06 6.77 2.23
CA THR A 159 4.52 7.84 3.11
C THR A 159 4.03 9.21 2.61
N LEU A 160 4.11 9.48 1.30
CA LEU A 160 3.60 10.72 0.71
C LEU A 160 2.08 10.81 0.75
N VAL A 161 1.36 9.71 0.48
CA VAL A 161 -0.10 9.66 0.64
C VAL A 161 -0.49 9.95 2.08
N TYR A 162 0.22 9.34 3.03
CA TYR A 162 -0.05 9.49 4.45
C TYR A 162 0.30 10.90 4.96
N ALA A 163 1.38 11.50 4.45
CA ALA A 163 1.73 12.89 4.74
C ALA A 163 0.66 13.86 4.19
N TYR A 164 0.16 13.62 2.97
CA TYR A 164 -0.92 14.41 2.40
C TYR A 164 -2.22 14.31 3.21
N LEU A 165 -2.54 13.11 3.73
CA LEU A 165 -3.71 12.87 4.57
C LEU A 165 -3.63 13.59 5.92
N THR A 166 -2.44 13.69 6.50
CA THR A 166 -2.23 14.15 7.89
C THR A 166 -1.80 15.61 8.01
N LYS A 167 -1.53 16.29 6.89
CA LYS A 167 -1.21 17.72 6.86
C LYS A 167 -2.32 18.55 7.51
N ASN A 168 -1.94 19.45 8.41
CA ASN A 168 -2.89 20.35 9.06
C ASN A 168 -2.30 21.67 9.57
N GLN A 169 -0.98 21.88 9.47
CA GLN A 169 -0.31 23.10 9.91
C GLN A 169 0.19 23.94 8.73
N LYS A 170 0.44 25.23 8.98
CA LYS A 170 1.01 26.14 7.97
C LYS A 170 2.36 25.66 7.44
N ILE A 171 3.20 25.08 8.30
CA ILE A 171 4.53 24.56 7.91
C ILE A 171 4.43 23.44 6.86
N ASP A 172 3.31 22.71 6.81
CA ASP A 172 3.08 21.65 5.82
C ASP A 172 2.99 22.20 4.39
N GLN A 173 2.71 23.49 4.21
CA GLN A 173 2.74 24.14 2.89
C GLN A 173 4.14 24.15 2.28
N ILE A 174 5.18 24.03 3.12
CA ILE A 174 6.59 23.96 2.70
C ILE A 174 7.08 22.52 2.78
N LEU A 175 6.85 21.84 3.90
CA LEU A 175 7.36 20.47 4.11
C LEU A 175 6.78 19.46 3.12
N PHE A 176 5.49 19.56 2.80
CA PHE A 176 4.87 18.61 1.88
C PHE A 176 5.45 18.73 0.47
N PRO A 177 5.53 19.91 -0.19
CA PRO A 177 6.19 20.03 -1.49
C PRO A 177 7.66 19.60 -1.51
N VAL A 178 8.43 19.90 -0.47
CA VAL A 178 9.84 19.48 -0.35
C VAL A 178 9.94 17.95 -0.28
N ALA A 179 9.15 17.32 0.60
CA ALA A 179 9.09 15.87 0.70
C ALA A 179 8.56 15.23 -0.59
N SER A 180 7.58 15.85 -1.25
CA SER A 180 7.06 15.43 -2.55
C SER A 180 8.14 15.40 -3.62
N PHE A 181 8.95 16.45 -3.74
CA PHE A 181 10.06 16.50 -4.69
C PHE A 181 11.07 15.36 -4.43
N ALA A 182 11.52 15.22 -3.18
CA ALA A 182 12.44 14.18 -2.78
C ALA A 182 11.86 12.76 -3.01
N GLY A 183 10.61 12.54 -2.63
CA GLY A 183 9.95 11.24 -2.78
C GLY A 183 9.67 10.87 -4.23
N ILE A 184 9.23 11.81 -5.07
CA ILE A 184 9.06 11.58 -6.52
C ILE A 184 10.40 11.18 -7.14
N TYR A 185 11.46 11.93 -6.84
CA TYR A 185 12.81 11.62 -7.30
C TYR A 185 13.24 10.21 -6.89
N LEU A 186 13.14 9.86 -5.60
CA LEU A 186 13.47 8.52 -5.10
C LEU A 186 12.64 7.42 -5.77
N THR A 187 11.36 7.68 -6.05
CA THR A 187 10.48 6.70 -6.70
C THR A 187 10.91 6.48 -8.15
N ILE A 188 11.32 7.53 -8.87
CA ILE A 188 11.91 7.40 -10.21
C ILE A 188 13.17 6.53 -10.15
N GLN A 189 14.06 6.73 -9.17
CA GLN A 189 15.28 5.94 -9.01
C GLN A 189 14.99 4.46 -8.70
N SER A 190 13.89 4.17 -7.99
CA SER A 190 13.43 2.79 -7.74
C SER A 190 12.91 2.07 -8.99
N LYS A 191 12.54 2.86 -10.01
CA LYS A 191 11.90 2.42 -11.24
C LYS A 191 10.59 1.65 -11.00
N SER A 192 9.97 1.75 -9.81
CA SER A 192 8.72 1.04 -9.47
C SER A 192 7.52 1.67 -10.18
N LEU A 193 7.01 0.99 -11.22
CA LEU A 193 5.93 1.50 -12.06
C LEU A 193 4.60 1.67 -11.31
N SER A 194 4.27 0.76 -10.38
CA SER A 194 3.05 0.85 -9.57
C SER A 194 3.08 2.05 -8.63
N ALA A 195 4.21 2.26 -7.92
CA ALA A 195 4.39 3.39 -7.01
C ALA A 195 4.28 4.73 -7.76
N ILE A 196 4.82 4.82 -8.98
CA ILE A 196 4.69 6.03 -9.79
C ILE A 196 3.27 6.23 -10.28
N LEU A 197 2.58 5.18 -10.73
CA LEU A 197 1.19 5.29 -11.10
C LEU A 197 0.33 5.78 -9.91
N GLY A 198 0.62 5.27 -8.71
CA GLY A 198 0.06 5.75 -7.45
C GLY A 198 0.34 7.25 -7.22
N LEU A 199 1.61 7.68 -7.28
CA LEU A 199 1.95 9.10 -7.10
C LEU A 199 1.34 10.00 -8.18
N LEU A 200 1.33 9.56 -9.44
CA LEU A 200 0.67 10.27 -10.53
C LEU A 200 -0.83 10.45 -10.22
N THR A 201 -1.50 9.40 -9.76
CA THR A 201 -2.91 9.47 -9.33
C THR A 201 -3.09 10.47 -8.18
N LEU A 202 -2.21 10.45 -7.18
CA LEU A 202 -2.24 11.39 -6.07
C LEU A 202 -2.20 12.84 -6.56
N TYR A 203 -1.15 13.21 -7.30
CA TYR A 203 -0.94 14.59 -7.73
C TYR A 203 -1.96 15.04 -8.77
N LEU A 204 -2.41 14.15 -9.66
CA LEU A 204 -3.48 14.43 -10.61
C LEU A 204 -4.78 14.80 -9.87
N LEU A 205 -5.18 14.00 -8.88
CA LEU A 205 -6.39 14.26 -8.10
C LEU A 205 -6.28 15.53 -7.25
N ILE A 206 -5.09 15.82 -6.71
CA ILE A 206 -4.79 17.08 -6.02
C ILE A 206 -4.95 18.26 -6.98
N ALA A 207 -4.36 18.17 -8.18
CA ALA A 207 -4.41 19.21 -9.20
C ALA A 207 -5.86 19.45 -9.69
N ILE A 208 -6.62 18.38 -9.97
CA ILE A 208 -8.04 18.47 -10.33
C ILE A 208 -8.81 19.20 -9.23
N ARG A 209 -8.64 18.80 -7.97
CA ARG A 209 -9.32 19.45 -6.84
C ARG A 209 -8.93 20.92 -6.72
N PHE A 210 -7.65 21.25 -6.90
CA PHE A 210 -7.17 22.63 -6.87
C PHE A 210 -7.78 23.47 -7.99
N ILE A 211 -7.71 23.03 -9.24
CA ILE A 211 -8.22 23.75 -10.42
C ILE A 211 -9.73 23.96 -10.30
N VAL A 212 -10.50 22.92 -9.96
CA VAL A 212 -11.96 23.02 -9.84
C VAL A 212 -12.35 23.98 -8.71
N SER A 213 -11.66 23.92 -7.56
CA SER A 213 -12.03 24.75 -6.39
C SER A 213 -11.54 26.20 -6.48
N LYS A 214 -10.36 26.45 -7.04
CA LYS A 214 -9.74 27.79 -7.09
C LYS A 214 -9.99 28.51 -8.41
N CYS A 215 -9.87 27.80 -9.54
CA CYS A 215 -10.05 28.39 -10.86
C CYS A 215 -11.52 28.37 -11.33
N LYS A 216 -12.43 27.76 -10.55
CA LYS A 216 -13.87 27.63 -10.85
C LYS A 216 -14.17 27.03 -12.24
N VAL A 217 -13.25 26.21 -12.76
CA VAL A 217 -13.41 25.54 -14.06
C VAL A 217 -14.32 24.33 -13.91
N ASN A 218 -15.14 24.06 -14.93
CA ASN A 218 -15.99 22.87 -14.97
C ASN A 218 -15.13 21.59 -14.85
N LYS A 219 -15.50 20.72 -13.90
CA LYS A 219 -14.83 19.43 -13.66
C LYS A 219 -14.71 18.59 -14.93
N LEU A 220 -15.73 18.60 -15.80
CA LEU A 220 -15.71 17.83 -17.05
C LEU A 220 -14.63 18.31 -18.02
N LEU A 221 -14.40 19.63 -18.10
CA LEU A 221 -13.35 20.20 -18.95
C LEU A 221 -11.96 19.84 -18.44
N VAL A 222 -11.74 19.91 -17.13
CA VAL A 222 -10.46 19.52 -16.51
C VAL A 222 -10.17 18.04 -16.71
N VAL A 223 -11.18 17.17 -16.53
CA VAL A 223 -11.03 15.73 -16.76
C VAL A 223 -10.79 15.45 -18.24
N GLY A 224 -11.55 16.09 -19.13
CA GLY A 224 -11.40 15.94 -20.59
C GLY A 224 -10.00 16.36 -21.07
N SER A 225 -9.48 17.49 -20.61
CA SER A 225 -8.13 17.94 -20.99
C SER A 225 -7.04 17.00 -20.46
N LEU A 226 -7.16 16.51 -19.23
CA LEU A 226 -6.23 15.53 -18.67
C LEU A 226 -6.28 14.19 -19.41
N LEU A 227 -7.45 13.74 -19.86
CA LEU A 227 -7.58 12.55 -20.69
C LEU A 227 -6.88 12.71 -22.04
N ILE A 228 -7.02 13.87 -22.69
CA ILE A 228 -6.32 14.17 -23.95
C ILE A 228 -4.79 14.16 -23.72
N ILE A 229 -4.31 14.86 -22.68
CA ILE A 229 -2.88 14.85 -22.32
C ILE A 229 -2.40 13.42 -22.04
N GLY A 230 -3.18 12.64 -21.30
CA GLY A 230 -2.88 11.25 -20.98
C GLY A 230 -2.81 10.36 -22.23
N LEU A 231 -3.72 10.52 -23.18
CA LEU A 231 -3.71 9.81 -24.47
C LEU A 231 -2.48 10.19 -25.29
N THR A 232 -2.16 11.48 -25.39
CA THR A 232 -0.97 11.97 -26.11
C THR A 232 0.32 11.46 -25.47
N ALA A 233 0.42 11.49 -24.13
CA ALA A 233 1.56 10.95 -23.41
C ALA A 233 1.68 9.42 -23.56
N SER A 234 0.55 8.70 -23.58
CA SER A 234 0.52 7.26 -23.79
C SER A 234 1.01 6.88 -25.18
N HIS A 235 0.73 7.70 -26.20
CA HIS A 235 1.25 7.49 -27.55
C HIS A 235 2.79 7.50 -27.59
N TYR A 236 3.44 8.38 -26.81
CA TYR A 236 4.91 8.42 -26.69
C TYR A 236 5.52 7.18 -26.03
N LEU A 237 4.70 6.42 -25.27
CA LEU A 237 5.12 5.18 -24.62
C LEU A 237 4.94 3.95 -25.51
N ILE A 238 4.36 4.08 -26.71
CA ILE A 238 4.23 2.95 -27.64
C ILE A 238 5.61 2.67 -28.24
N PRO A 239 6.20 1.49 -28.00
CA PRO A 239 7.49 1.12 -28.57
C PRO A 239 7.36 0.73 -30.05
N SER A 240 8.45 0.87 -30.81
CA SER A 240 8.56 0.28 -32.14
C SER A 240 8.71 -1.25 -32.06
N LYS A 241 8.50 -1.95 -33.19
CA LYS A 241 8.70 -3.41 -33.28
C LYS A 241 10.14 -3.83 -32.99
N ASP A 242 11.10 -2.97 -33.32
CA ASP A 242 12.53 -3.19 -33.10
C ASP A 242 13.01 -2.70 -31.73
N PHE A 243 12.09 -2.34 -30.83
CA PHE A 243 12.44 -1.93 -29.47
C PHE A 243 13.07 -3.12 -28.72
N ASP A 244 14.32 -2.93 -28.30
CA ASP A 244 15.02 -3.85 -27.44
C ASP A 244 15.47 -3.10 -26.19
N LEU A 245 15.09 -3.63 -25.02
CA LEU A 245 15.47 -3.07 -23.73
C LEU A 245 16.99 -3.15 -23.49
N SER A 246 17.69 -4.11 -24.11
CA SER A 246 19.14 -4.28 -23.98
C SER A 246 19.95 -3.19 -24.68
N GLN A 247 19.36 -2.57 -25.70
CA GLN A 247 20.02 -1.57 -26.54
C GLN A 247 19.76 -0.13 -26.06
N VAL A 248 19.02 0.04 -24.97
CA VAL A 248 18.65 1.36 -24.45
C VAL A 248 19.00 1.49 -22.97
N GLU A 249 19.20 2.72 -22.52
CA GLU A 249 19.40 2.98 -21.10
C GLU A 249 18.19 2.46 -20.31
N TYR A 250 18.47 1.75 -19.21
CA TYR A 250 17.44 1.19 -18.34
C TYR A 250 16.75 2.30 -17.52
N THR A 251 15.96 3.14 -18.19
CA THR A 251 15.17 4.20 -17.57
C THR A 251 13.78 3.69 -17.23
N ILE A 252 13.04 4.46 -16.44
CA ILE A 252 11.66 4.11 -16.15
C ILE A 252 10.73 4.18 -17.36
N VAL A 253 11.02 5.10 -18.28
CA VAL A 253 10.29 5.22 -19.55
C VAL A 253 10.51 3.98 -20.40
N ASN A 254 11.77 3.53 -20.53
CA ASN A 254 12.08 2.32 -21.29
C ASN A 254 11.55 1.06 -20.61
N ARG A 255 11.48 1.03 -19.27
CA ARG A 255 10.79 -0.05 -18.55
C ARG A 255 9.28 -0.08 -18.81
N ALA A 256 8.63 1.09 -18.87
CA ALA A 256 7.22 1.19 -19.23
C ALA A 256 6.99 0.75 -20.69
N ARG A 257 7.84 1.20 -21.61
CA ARG A 257 7.85 0.77 -23.02
C ARG A 257 8.03 -0.74 -23.14
N TYR A 258 8.97 -1.33 -22.41
CA TYR A 258 9.17 -2.78 -22.40
C TYR A 258 7.91 -3.54 -21.96
N LYS A 259 7.22 -3.07 -20.91
CA LYS A 259 5.94 -3.69 -20.52
C LYS A 259 4.87 -3.55 -21.61
N ILE A 260 4.80 -2.41 -22.30
CA ILE A 260 3.86 -2.22 -23.42
C ILE A 260 4.26 -3.07 -24.62
N TYR A 261 5.55 -3.21 -24.89
CA TYR A 261 6.10 -4.06 -25.96
C TYR A 261 5.61 -5.49 -25.81
N ASN A 262 5.76 -6.07 -24.61
CA ASN A 262 5.31 -7.44 -24.33
C ASN A 262 3.80 -7.62 -24.58
N ILE A 263 2.98 -6.57 -24.36
CA ILE A 263 1.54 -6.59 -24.63
C ILE A 263 1.24 -6.59 -26.14
N ILE A 264 1.98 -5.81 -26.92
CA ILE A 264 1.67 -5.58 -28.33
C ILE A 264 2.31 -6.66 -29.21
N TYR A 265 3.51 -7.12 -28.86
CA TYR A 265 4.38 -7.90 -29.75
C TYR A 265 4.81 -9.28 -29.20
N ALA A 266 4.61 -9.59 -27.91
CA ALA A 266 4.90 -10.92 -27.31
C ALA A 266 3.62 -11.73 -27.05
N ASP A 267 3.45 -12.40 -25.89
CA ASP A 267 2.23 -13.19 -25.57
C ASP A 267 1.06 -12.33 -25.05
N GLY A 268 1.17 -11.01 -25.18
CA GLY A 268 0.09 -10.09 -24.92
C GLY A 268 -0.31 -10.00 -23.46
N LEU A 269 -1.61 -10.07 -23.18
CA LEU A 269 -2.13 -10.02 -21.81
C LEU A 269 -1.67 -11.21 -20.95
N ARG A 270 -1.34 -12.36 -21.56
CA ARG A 270 -0.90 -13.55 -20.82
C ARG A 270 0.44 -13.30 -20.13
N ASP A 271 1.39 -12.62 -20.78
CA ASP A 271 2.67 -12.26 -20.17
C ASP A 271 2.50 -11.39 -18.93
N ILE A 272 1.62 -10.37 -18.98
CA ILE A 272 1.33 -9.53 -17.80
C ILE A 272 0.76 -10.38 -16.66
N LEU A 273 -0.17 -11.28 -16.98
CA LEU A 273 -0.80 -12.13 -15.99
C LEU A 273 0.23 -13.06 -15.36
N ARG A 274 1.14 -13.64 -16.16
CA ARG A 274 2.21 -14.52 -15.68
C ARG A 274 3.21 -13.79 -14.80
N GLU A 275 3.70 -12.62 -15.22
CA GLU A 275 4.60 -11.78 -14.40
C GLU A 275 4.00 -11.44 -13.02
N ARG A 276 2.66 -11.39 -12.94
CA ARG A 276 1.92 -11.05 -11.72
C ARG A 276 1.37 -12.28 -11.00
N ALA A 277 1.70 -13.49 -11.44
CA ALA A 277 1.11 -14.75 -10.98
C ALA A 277 -0.43 -14.81 -11.03
N ALA A 278 -1.05 -13.96 -11.85
CA ALA A 278 -2.49 -13.82 -12.00
C ALA A 278 -3.10 -14.84 -12.99
N GLU A 279 -2.30 -15.64 -13.70
CA GLU A 279 -2.82 -16.79 -14.47
C GLU A 279 -3.61 -17.77 -13.58
N LYS A 280 -3.27 -17.87 -12.29
CA LYS A 280 -3.99 -18.68 -11.29
C LYS A 280 -5.46 -18.31 -11.16
N VAL A 281 -5.80 -17.04 -11.35
CA VAL A 281 -7.18 -16.52 -11.30
C VAL A 281 -8.02 -17.08 -12.44
N ILE A 282 -7.40 -17.35 -13.59
CA ILE A 282 -8.07 -17.90 -14.77
C ILE A 282 -8.12 -19.42 -14.69
N ASN A 283 -7.03 -20.05 -14.26
CA ASN A 283 -6.91 -21.51 -14.25
C ASN A 283 -7.68 -22.15 -13.08
N TYR A 284 -7.83 -21.44 -11.96
CA TYR A 284 -8.48 -21.96 -10.74
C TYR A 284 -9.53 -20.99 -10.17
N PRO A 285 -10.55 -20.61 -10.97
CA PRO A 285 -11.55 -19.62 -10.55
C PRO A 285 -12.38 -20.09 -9.34
N GLU A 286 -12.47 -21.39 -9.09
CA GLU A 286 -13.19 -21.98 -7.98
C GLU A 286 -12.68 -21.51 -6.61
N TYR A 287 -11.41 -21.11 -6.50
CA TYR A 287 -10.86 -20.59 -5.25
C TYR A 287 -11.42 -19.21 -4.86
N PHE A 288 -12.08 -18.48 -5.76
CA PHE A 288 -12.86 -17.31 -5.34
C PHE A 288 -14.07 -17.68 -4.47
N ILE A 289 -14.55 -18.93 -4.54
CA ILE A 289 -15.69 -19.37 -3.74
C ILE A 289 -15.20 -19.76 -2.35
N TYR A 290 -14.32 -20.76 -2.26
CA TYR A 290 -13.94 -21.39 -0.99
C TYR A 290 -12.52 -21.06 -0.50
N GLY A 291 -11.74 -20.32 -1.27
CA GLY A 291 -10.39 -19.89 -0.92
C GLY A 291 -9.32 -20.91 -1.24
N ALA A 292 -8.22 -20.45 -1.81
CA ALA A 292 -7.06 -21.27 -2.15
C ALA A 292 -6.14 -21.60 -0.96
N GLY A 293 -6.23 -20.87 0.15
CA GLY A 293 -5.17 -20.78 1.15
C GLY A 293 -3.94 -20.01 0.66
N GLU A 294 -3.25 -19.32 1.56
CA GLU A 294 -2.10 -18.47 1.26
C GLU A 294 -0.79 -19.11 1.75
N GLY A 295 0.27 -19.08 0.94
CA GLY A 295 1.61 -19.54 1.35
C GLY A 295 2.29 -20.48 0.36
N PHE A 296 1.89 -21.76 0.31
CA PHE A 296 2.56 -22.80 -0.48
C PHE A 296 2.27 -22.72 -1.99
N TYR A 297 2.77 -21.69 -2.68
CA TYR A 297 2.42 -21.41 -4.09
C TYR A 297 2.97 -22.42 -5.10
N GLU A 298 3.96 -23.23 -4.74
CA GLU A 298 4.54 -24.29 -5.60
C GLU A 298 3.54 -25.39 -5.97
N ARG A 299 2.44 -25.52 -5.21
CA ARG A 299 1.35 -26.45 -5.55
C ARG A 299 0.67 -26.14 -6.89
N TYR A 300 0.86 -24.93 -7.40
CA TYR A 300 0.35 -24.49 -8.69
C TYR A 300 1.42 -24.59 -9.78
N TYR A 301 2.42 -25.45 -9.68
CA TYR A 301 3.34 -25.66 -10.80
C TYR A 301 2.57 -26.33 -11.97
N PRO A 302 2.75 -25.91 -13.24
CA PRO A 302 3.80 -25.03 -13.79
C PRO A 302 3.56 -23.51 -13.72
N GLU A 303 2.45 -23.04 -13.16
CA GLU A 303 2.14 -21.62 -12.99
C GLU A 303 3.15 -20.90 -12.07
N PRO A 304 3.29 -19.56 -12.17
CA PRO A 304 4.27 -18.80 -11.41
C PRO A 304 4.22 -19.05 -9.90
N ILE A 305 5.36 -19.36 -9.29
CA ILE A 305 5.49 -19.76 -7.87
C ILE A 305 5.29 -18.57 -6.90
N ASN A 306 4.97 -17.38 -7.40
CA ASN A 306 4.76 -16.19 -6.56
C ASN A 306 3.27 -15.98 -6.21
N GLU A 307 3.03 -15.12 -5.22
CA GLU A 307 1.69 -14.62 -4.90
C GLU A 307 1.10 -13.76 -6.03
N ILE A 308 -0.23 -13.68 -6.09
CA ILE A 308 -0.90 -12.81 -7.07
C ILE A 308 -0.56 -11.37 -6.70
N HIS A 309 0.08 -10.62 -7.62
CA HIS A 309 0.57 -9.27 -7.38
C HIS A 309 -0.55 -8.21 -7.44
N SER A 310 -1.55 -8.37 -6.57
CA SER A 310 -2.68 -7.48 -6.38
C SER A 310 -3.27 -7.75 -5.00
N SER A 311 -3.28 -6.73 -4.13
CA SER A 311 -3.62 -6.91 -2.72
C SER A 311 -5.00 -7.50 -2.51
N PHE A 312 -6.03 -6.90 -3.12
CA PHE A 312 -7.41 -7.32 -2.92
C PHE A 312 -7.75 -8.59 -3.71
N ILE A 313 -7.20 -8.75 -4.92
CA ILE A 313 -7.42 -9.98 -5.70
C ILE A 313 -6.76 -11.18 -5.00
N ASN A 314 -5.55 -11.02 -4.46
CA ASN A 314 -4.88 -12.09 -3.74
C ASN A 314 -5.63 -12.45 -2.45
N LEU A 315 -6.14 -11.48 -1.69
CA LEU A 315 -6.98 -11.74 -0.52
C LEU A 315 -8.27 -12.49 -0.90
N PHE A 316 -8.92 -12.08 -1.99
CA PHE A 316 -10.15 -12.73 -2.44
C PHE A 316 -9.89 -14.16 -2.94
N PHE A 317 -8.87 -14.36 -3.77
CA PHE A 317 -8.50 -15.68 -4.27
C PHE A 317 -8.02 -16.61 -3.14
N SER A 318 -7.19 -16.09 -2.22
CA SER A 318 -6.61 -16.92 -1.15
C SER A 318 -7.64 -17.32 -0.09
N TYR A 319 -8.62 -16.47 0.21
CA TYR A 319 -9.55 -16.72 1.31
C TYR A 319 -11.00 -16.90 0.87
N GLY A 320 -11.33 -16.72 -0.40
CA GLY A 320 -12.67 -16.98 -0.93
C GLY A 320 -13.71 -15.93 -0.55
N LEU A 321 -14.94 -16.21 -0.96
CA LEU A 321 -16.04 -15.24 -0.98
C LEU A 321 -16.45 -14.81 0.42
N ILE A 322 -16.55 -15.75 1.37
CA ILE A 322 -17.09 -15.46 2.71
C ILE A 322 -16.14 -14.54 3.49
N PRO A 323 -14.86 -14.88 3.72
CA PRO A 323 -13.95 -14.01 4.47
C PRO A 323 -13.74 -12.67 3.76
N PHE A 324 -13.58 -12.69 2.42
CA PHE A 324 -13.39 -11.46 1.66
C PHE A 324 -14.60 -10.53 1.73
N SER A 325 -15.82 -11.05 1.64
CA SER A 325 -17.05 -10.24 1.82
C SER A 325 -17.11 -9.60 3.21
N ILE A 326 -16.70 -10.32 4.25
CA ILE A 326 -16.65 -9.77 5.63
C ILE A 326 -15.62 -8.63 5.72
N LEU A 327 -14.46 -8.77 5.08
CA LEU A 327 -13.47 -7.70 4.97
C LEU A 327 -14.04 -6.47 4.25
N LEU A 328 -14.76 -6.67 3.14
CA LEU A 328 -15.42 -5.58 2.40
C LEU A 328 -16.50 -4.90 3.23
N LEU A 329 -17.26 -5.64 4.03
CA LEU A 329 -18.25 -5.08 4.96
C LEU A 329 -17.57 -4.22 6.04
N TRP A 330 -16.42 -4.65 6.55
CA TRP A 330 -15.62 -3.84 7.49
C TRP A 330 -15.19 -2.52 6.83
N PHE A 331 -14.64 -2.55 5.62
CA PHE A 331 -14.31 -1.32 4.88
C PHE A 331 -15.54 -0.46 4.63
N LYS A 332 -16.64 -1.03 4.13
CA LYS A 332 -17.89 -0.31 3.83
C LYS A 332 -18.39 0.48 5.04
N LYS A 333 -18.48 -0.17 6.21
CA LYS A 333 -18.93 0.46 7.46
C LYS A 333 -18.04 1.63 7.91
N ARG A 334 -16.75 1.60 7.54
CA ARG A 334 -15.73 2.58 7.96
C ARG A 334 -15.53 3.71 6.96
N LEU A 335 -16.06 3.57 5.74
CA LEU A 335 -15.85 4.49 4.62
C LEU A 335 -17.11 5.26 4.21
N GLU A 336 -18.21 5.19 4.99
CA GLU A 336 -19.50 5.77 4.60
C GLU A 336 -19.45 7.29 4.34
N ARG A 337 -18.56 8.02 5.02
CA ARG A 337 -18.47 9.48 4.91
C ARG A 337 -17.03 9.94 4.79
N LEU A 338 -16.53 10.05 3.56
CA LEU A 338 -15.17 10.54 3.32
C LEU A 338 -15.17 12.02 2.95
N ASP A 339 -14.31 12.79 3.60
CA ASP A 339 -13.93 14.12 3.18
C ASP A 339 -13.14 14.07 1.85
N GLY A 340 -12.98 15.24 1.20
CA GLY A 340 -12.32 15.30 -0.10
C GLY A 340 -10.86 14.81 -0.06
N THR A 341 -10.15 15.00 1.05
CA THR A 341 -8.74 14.59 1.17
C THR A 341 -8.63 13.08 1.30
N SER A 342 -9.48 12.48 2.14
CA SER A 342 -9.53 11.03 2.32
C SER A 342 -9.99 10.30 1.07
N ARG A 343 -10.92 10.86 0.27
CA ARG A 343 -11.30 10.28 -1.03
C ARG A 343 -10.12 10.20 -1.99
N ILE A 344 -9.30 11.25 -2.07
CA ILE A 344 -8.09 11.27 -2.89
C ILE A 344 -7.12 10.18 -2.43
N CYS A 345 -6.85 10.11 -1.13
CA CYS A 345 -5.94 9.10 -0.56
C CYS A 345 -6.45 7.67 -0.79
N LEU A 346 -7.75 7.45 -0.62
CA LEU A 346 -8.38 6.16 -0.86
C LEU A 346 -8.19 5.71 -2.31
N ILE A 347 -8.58 6.55 -3.28
CA ILE A 347 -8.47 6.20 -4.71
C ILE A 347 -7.02 5.91 -5.06
N THR A 348 -6.11 6.73 -4.55
CA THR A 348 -4.67 6.61 -4.75
C THR A 348 -4.13 5.26 -4.23
N ILE A 349 -4.47 4.89 -3.00
CA ILE A 349 -4.07 3.60 -2.39
C ILE A 349 -4.66 2.44 -3.18
N MET A 350 -5.93 2.53 -3.60
CA MET A 350 -6.60 1.48 -4.37
C MET A 350 -5.93 1.24 -5.73
N VAL A 351 -5.58 2.31 -6.45
CA VAL A 351 -4.91 2.21 -7.76
C VAL A 351 -3.55 1.54 -7.66
N GLU A 352 -2.76 1.86 -6.64
CA GLU A 352 -1.44 1.25 -6.50
C GLU A 352 -1.54 -0.22 -6.00
N SER A 353 -2.49 -0.50 -5.12
CA SER A 353 -2.73 -1.84 -4.55
C SER A 353 -3.25 -2.88 -5.54
N THR A 354 -3.68 -2.48 -6.74
CA THR A 354 -4.05 -3.43 -7.80
C THR A 354 -2.84 -4.10 -8.43
N PHE A 355 -1.64 -3.54 -8.24
CA PHE A 355 -0.41 -3.99 -8.90
C PHE A 355 0.65 -4.54 -7.93
N LEU A 356 0.44 -4.51 -6.63
CA LEU A 356 1.34 -5.04 -5.61
C LEU A 356 0.59 -5.63 -4.41
N VAL A 357 1.28 -6.45 -3.63
CA VAL A 357 0.77 -7.11 -2.41
C VAL A 357 1.12 -6.31 -1.17
N ASN A 358 0.42 -5.20 -0.98
CA ASN A 358 0.71 -4.21 0.05
C ASN A 358 -0.01 -4.48 1.38
N TYR A 359 -1.02 -5.34 1.42
CA TYR A 359 -1.70 -5.70 2.66
C TYR A 359 -0.79 -6.43 3.67
N ARG A 360 0.40 -6.87 3.28
CA ARG A 360 1.41 -7.40 4.21
C ARG A 360 2.25 -6.30 4.88
N GLN A 361 2.13 -5.05 4.42
CA GLN A 361 2.91 -3.92 4.93
C GLN A 361 2.12 -3.15 5.99
N ALA A 362 2.73 -2.88 7.15
CA ALA A 362 2.05 -2.17 8.23
C ALA A 362 1.59 -0.76 7.85
N LEU A 363 2.41 0.02 7.13
CA LEU A 363 2.08 1.39 6.70
C LEU A 363 0.81 1.48 5.86
N PHE A 364 0.50 0.42 5.08
CA PHE A 364 -0.76 0.30 4.34
C PHE A 364 -1.95 0.40 5.29
N TRP A 365 -1.95 -0.37 6.37
CA TRP A 365 -3.04 -0.39 7.35
C TRP A 365 -3.09 0.86 8.22
N LEU A 366 -1.94 1.44 8.59
CA LEU A 366 -1.91 2.70 9.34
C LEU A 366 -2.59 3.83 8.56
N ALA A 367 -2.37 3.90 7.24
CA ALA A 367 -3.04 4.88 6.39
C ALA A 367 -4.56 4.67 6.37
N TRP A 368 -5.05 3.43 6.20
CA TRP A 368 -6.48 3.11 6.27
C TRP A 368 -7.11 3.46 7.61
N ILE A 369 -6.47 3.09 8.72
CA ILE A 369 -6.98 3.42 10.06
C ILE A 369 -7.03 4.94 10.27
N THR A 370 -6.05 5.68 9.77
CA THR A 370 -6.08 7.16 9.83
C THR A 370 -7.23 7.73 9.01
N ILE A 371 -7.47 7.21 7.80
CA ILE A 371 -8.64 7.58 6.98
C ILE A 371 -9.91 7.38 7.80
N PHE A 372 -10.10 6.20 8.42
CA PHE A 372 -11.29 5.94 9.22
C PHE A 372 -11.44 6.92 10.38
N TYR A 373 -10.39 7.11 11.17
CA TYR A 373 -10.42 7.98 12.36
C TYR A 373 -10.75 9.44 12.02
N LEU A 374 -10.14 10.00 10.97
CA LEU A 374 -10.38 11.39 10.58
C LEU A 374 -11.83 11.63 10.13
N ASN A 375 -12.45 10.63 9.53
CA ASN A 375 -13.80 10.73 8.99
C ASN A 375 -14.91 10.40 10.00
N GLU A 376 -14.66 9.48 10.94
CA GLU A 376 -15.55 9.23 12.08
C GLU A 376 -15.75 10.51 12.93
N LYS A 377 -14.67 11.27 13.17
CA LYS A 377 -14.76 12.52 13.94
C LYS A 377 -15.48 13.64 13.20
N HIS A 378 -15.27 13.75 11.88
CA HIS A 378 -15.94 14.77 11.07
C HIS A 378 -17.47 14.55 11.03
N ALA A 379 -17.92 13.28 11.00
CA ALA A 379 -19.33 12.98 11.13
C ALA A 379 -19.89 13.45 12.48
N ASN A 380 -19.18 13.18 13.58
CA ASN A 380 -19.63 13.55 14.93
C ASN A 380 -19.66 15.06 15.17
N SER A 381 -18.75 15.86 14.57
CA SER A 381 -18.79 17.33 14.71
C SER A 381 -19.96 17.97 13.97
N ILE A 382 -20.32 17.46 12.79
CA ILE A 382 -21.49 17.95 12.03
C ILE A 382 -22.78 17.69 12.82
N TYR A 383 -22.91 16.52 13.45
CA TYR A 383 -24.10 16.19 14.23
C TYR A 383 -24.26 17.04 15.49
N SER A 384 -23.15 17.40 16.16
CA SER A 384 -23.23 18.29 17.32
C SER A 384 -23.67 19.71 16.96
N GLU A 385 -23.27 20.21 15.78
CA GLU A 385 -23.64 21.55 15.30
C GLU A 385 -25.11 21.62 14.85
N THR A 386 -25.65 20.58 14.21
CA THR A 386 -27.06 20.54 13.78
C THR A 386 -28.05 20.24 14.90
N SER A 387 -27.61 19.69 16.03
CA SER A 387 -28.46 19.49 17.22
C SER A 387 -28.55 20.73 18.15
N GLN A 388 -27.82 21.81 17.83
CA GLN A 388 -27.84 23.08 18.57
C GLN A 388 -28.57 24.20 17.82
N THR A 389 -29.13 23.91 16.65
CA THR A 389 -30.06 24.75 15.87
C THR A 389 -31.44 24.15 15.90
#